data_AF-A0A523AA35-F1
#
_entry.id   AF-A0A523AA35-F1
#
_cell.length_a   1.000
_cell.length_b   1.000
_cell.length_c   1.000
_cell.angle_alpha   90.00
_cell.angle_beta   90.00
_cell.angle_gamma   90.00
#
_symmetry.space_group_name_H-M   'P 1'
#
loop_
_entity.id
_entity.type
_entity.pdbx_description
1 polymer ?
#
loop_
_entity_poly.entity_id
_entity_poly.type
_entity_poly.pdbx_seq_one_letter_code
_entity_poly.pdbx_strand_id
1 'polypeptide(L)'
;MLELEKIIEGLKKHDEKFEKILEKLERHETELVRFREDFNKLGEEMTKLREDMILGFKRHDEVLEKHVQEIAKLREDFNKMLSVIVQIQEEQRKLRESYERLEKYVESLEESQIRLEKHMVSLEKDLKSLEGAMLRGFADMSKFAGITFEEFVRGFLTEALRRSGEIPEGAELKKTMIDGEEINIFLEDPLIVGEVTASAESVSEIMKLLKKAELVKARYSKEPKKILIVLTARKDVAKEIEKIAKEREVKLVIGKIVG
;
A
#
# COMPACT_ATOMS: atom_id res chain seq x y z
N MET A 1 -115.44 -10.93 -87.49
CA MET A 1 -115.53 -10.69 -86.03
C MET A 1 -114.47 -11.49 -85.25
N LEU A 2 -114.34 -12.81 -85.45
CA LEU A 2 -113.38 -13.68 -84.72
C LEU A 2 -111.87 -13.35 -84.85
N GLU A 3 -111.42 -12.70 -85.93
CA GLU A 3 -110.00 -12.32 -86.10
C GLU A 3 -109.63 -11.05 -85.32
N LEU A 4 -110.57 -10.11 -85.15
CA LEU A 4 -110.33 -8.85 -84.45
C LEU A 4 -110.19 -9.08 -82.94
N GLU A 5 -110.98 -9.99 -82.36
CA GLU A 5 -110.91 -10.36 -80.94
C GLU A 5 -109.57 -10.99 -80.57
N LYS A 6 -109.02 -11.85 -81.44
CA LYS A 6 -107.68 -12.46 -81.23
C LYS A 6 -106.55 -11.43 -81.25
N ILE A 7 -106.66 -10.40 -82.09
CA ILE A 7 -105.69 -9.29 -82.15
C ILE A 7 -105.76 -8.47 -80.86
N ILE A 8 -106.97 -8.15 -80.38
CA ILE A 8 -107.17 -7.40 -79.12
C ILE A 8 -106.64 -8.18 -77.91
N GLU A 9 -106.90 -9.49 -77.84
CA GLU A 9 -106.35 -10.38 -76.80
C GLU A 9 -104.80 -10.41 -76.83
N GLY A 10 -104.21 -10.45 -78.03
CA GLY A 10 -102.77 -10.39 -78.23
C GLY A 10 -102.16 -9.06 -77.77
N LEU A 11 -102.81 -7.93 -78.08
CA LEU A 11 -102.40 -6.61 -77.62
C LEU A 11 -102.45 -6.49 -76.10
N LYS A 12 -103.52 -6.97 -75.44
CA LYS A 12 -103.60 -7.00 -73.96
C LYS A 12 -102.45 -7.80 -73.33
N LYS A 13 -102.11 -8.97 -73.89
CA LYS A 13 -100.97 -9.78 -73.42
C LYS A 13 -99.62 -9.10 -73.66
N HIS A 14 -99.51 -8.26 -74.68
CA HIS A 14 -98.31 -7.47 -74.92
C HIS A 14 -98.22 -6.31 -73.94
N ASP A 15 -99.31 -5.60 -73.66
CA ASP A 15 -99.37 -4.54 -72.65
C ASP A 15 -98.97 -5.07 -71.26
N GLU A 16 -99.49 -6.23 -70.85
CA GLU A 16 -99.08 -6.90 -69.61
C GLU A 16 -97.59 -7.28 -69.57
N LYS A 17 -96.99 -7.61 -70.72
CA LYS A 17 -95.54 -7.88 -70.82
C LYS A 17 -94.73 -6.60 -70.77
N PHE A 18 -95.21 -5.52 -71.40
CA PHE A 18 -94.57 -4.21 -71.36
C PHE A 18 -94.55 -3.66 -69.94
N GLU A 19 -95.66 -3.74 -69.20
CA GLU A 19 -95.71 -3.34 -67.79
C GLU A 19 -94.69 -4.11 -66.93
N LYS A 20 -94.60 -5.44 -67.09
CA LYS A 20 -93.59 -6.26 -66.39
C LYS A 20 -92.15 -5.90 -66.77
N ILE A 21 -91.91 -5.43 -68.00
CA ILE A 21 -90.59 -4.97 -68.44
C ILE A 21 -90.27 -3.62 -67.79
N LEU A 22 -91.23 -2.69 -67.75
CA LEU A 22 -91.07 -1.40 -67.09
C LEU A 22 -90.77 -1.56 -65.60
N GLU A 23 -91.52 -2.41 -64.88
CA GLU A 23 -91.24 -2.71 -63.47
C GLU A 23 -89.82 -3.28 -63.24
N LYS A 24 -89.33 -4.13 -64.16
CA LYS A 24 -87.96 -4.66 -64.08
C LYS A 24 -86.91 -3.58 -64.36
N LEU A 25 -87.17 -2.70 -65.32
CA LEU A 25 -86.28 -1.59 -65.65
C LEU A 25 -86.18 -0.62 -64.47
N GLU A 26 -87.29 -0.26 -63.83
CA GLU A 26 -87.30 0.58 -62.62
C GLU A 26 -86.51 -0.05 -61.46
N ARG A 27 -86.65 -1.36 -61.26
CA ARG A 27 -85.85 -2.10 -60.26
C ARG A 27 -84.36 -2.07 -60.57
N HIS A 28 -83.98 -2.36 -61.82
CA HIS A 28 -82.58 -2.31 -62.23
C HIS A 28 -82.01 -0.89 -62.13
N GLU A 29 -82.77 0.15 -62.48
CA GLU A 29 -82.34 1.54 -62.32
C GLU A 29 -82.07 1.86 -60.83
N THR A 30 -82.96 1.42 -59.95
CA THR A 30 -82.77 1.55 -58.49
C THR A 30 -81.51 0.83 -58.01
N GLU A 31 -81.24 -0.38 -58.50
CA GLU A 31 -80.02 -1.15 -58.18
C GLU A 31 -78.75 -0.47 -58.70
N LEU A 32 -78.78 0.10 -59.91
CA LEU A 32 -77.65 0.83 -60.48
C LEU A 32 -77.31 2.08 -59.67
N VAL A 33 -78.33 2.79 -59.15
CA VAL A 33 -78.11 3.93 -58.25
C VAL A 33 -77.42 3.47 -56.96
N ARG A 34 -77.91 2.41 -56.31
CA ARG A 34 -77.29 1.85 -55.09
C ARG A 34 -75.86 1.40 -55.34
N PHE A 35 -75.61 0.69 -56.43
CA PHE A 35 -74.27 0.24 -56.79
C PHE A 35 -73.30 1.42 -57.00
N ARG A 36 -73.78 2.51 -57.62
CA ARG A 36 -72.99 3.73 -57.77
C ARG A 36 -72.66 4.37 -56.42
N GLU A 37 -73.61 4.42 -55.50
CA GLU A 37 -73.39 4.92 -54.13
C GLU A 37 -72.34 4.07 -53.39
N ASP A 38 -72.45 2.74 -53.45
CA ASP A 38 -71.50 1.83 -52.81
C ASP A 38 -70.10 1.95 -53.43
N PHE A 39 -70.01 2.09 -54.76
CA PHE A 39 -68.74 2.28 -55.45
C PHE A 39 -68.07 3.61 -55.06
N ASN A 40 -68.86 4.68 -54.91
CA ASN A 40 -68.34 5.97 -54.44
C ASN A 40 -67.82 5.88 -52.99
N LYS A 41 -68.56 5.22 -52.08
CA LYS A 41 -68.10 5.00 -50.70
C LYS A 41 -66.80 4.20 -50.66
N LEU A 42 -66.69 3.15 -51.48
CA LEU A 42 -65.45 2.38 -51.59
C LEU A 42 -64.28 3.24 -52.10
N GLY A 43 -64.53 4.15 -53.05
CA GLY A 43 -63.54 5.11 -53.53
C GLY A 43 -63.07 6.09 -52.45
N GLU A 44 -63.98 6.55 -51.60
CA GLU A 44 -63.65 7.39 -50.44
C GLU A 44 -62.85 6.63 -49.38
N GLU A 45 -63.23 5.38 -49.06
CA GLU A 45 -62.49 4.53 -48.13
C GLU A 45 -61.07 4.22 -48.63
N MET A 46 -60.91 3.93 -49.93
CA MET A 46 -59.60 3.72 -50.55
C MET A 46 -58.72 4.97 -50.49
N THR A 47 -59.31 6.16 -50.67
CA THR A 47 -58.59 7.43 -50.54
C THR A 47 -58.10 7.63 -49.11
N LYS A 48 -58.97 7.44 -48.12
CA LYS A 48 -58.61 7.54 -46.69
C LYS A 48 -57.53 6.55 -46.30
N LEU A 49 -57.65 5.29 -46.73
CA LEU A 49 -56.65 4.26 -46.45
C LEU A 49 -55.29 4.64 -47.04
N ARG A 50 -55.24 5.17 -48.27
CA ARG A 50 -54.00 5.65 -48.88
C ARG A 50 -53.38 6.80 -48.08
N GLU A 51 -54.19 7.76 -47.63
CA GLU A 51 -53.72 8.88 -46.81
C GLU A 51 -53.14 8.39 -45.47
N ASP A 52 -53.84 7.49 -44.78
CA ASP A 52 -53.39 6.87 -43.53
C ASP A 52 -52.08 6.09 -43.71
N MET A 53 -51.95 5.35 -44.82
CA MET A 53 -50.70 4.64 -45.14
C MET A 53 -49.54 5.60 -45.37
N ILE A 54 -49.73 6.67 -46.13
CA ILE A 54 -48.68 7.68 -46.38
C ILE A 54 -48.25 8.32 -45.05
N LEU A 55 -49.21 8.66 -44.19
CA LEU A 55 -48.92 9.21 -42.87
C LEU A 55 -48.20 8.19 -41.96
N GLY A 56 -48.59 6.91 -42.06
CA GLY A 56 -47.90 5.80 -41.39
C GLY A 56 -46.44 5.69 -41.80
N PHE A 57 -46.15 5.69 -43.10
CA PHE A 57 -44.77 5.62 -43.61
C PHE A 57 -43.94 6.82 -43.18
N LYS A 58 -44.49 8.05 -43.25
CA LYS A 58 -43.78 9.25 -42.76
C LYS A 58 -43.39 9.14 -41.30
N ARG A 59 -44.30 8.67 -40.43
CA ARG A 59 -43.99 8.44 -39.00
C ARG A 59 -42.89 7.39 -38.82
N HIS A 60 -42.89 6.33 -39.62
CA HIS A 60 -41.83 5.32 -39.57
C HIS A 60 -40.48 5.88 -40.02
N ASP A 61 -40.44 6.66 -41.09
CA ASP A 61 -39.21 7.29 -41.60
C ASP A 61 -38.60 8.23 -40.54
N GLU A 62 -39.42 9.04 -39.87
CA GLU A 62 -38.98 9.91 -38.77
C GLU A 62 -38.38 9.13 -37.59
N VAL A 63 -38.96 7.97 -37.25
CA VAL A 63 -38.43 7.09 -36.19
C VAL A 63 -37.11 6.46 -36.61
N LEU A 64 -37.02 6.00 -37.86
CA LEU A 64 -35.79 5.43 -38.41
C LEU A 64 -34.66 6.46 -38.43
N GLU A 65 -34.94 7.71 -38.80
CA GLU A 65 -33.95 8.78 -38.77
C GLU A 65 -33.42 9.04 -37.36
N LYS A 66 -34.30 9.06 -36.35
CA LYS A 66 -33.89 9.17 -34.94
C LYS A 66 -33.00 8.01 -34.51
N HIS A 67 -33.37 6.77 -34.84
CA HIS A 67 -32.55 5.61 -34.52
C HIS A 67 -31.18 5.66 -35.20
N VAL A 68 -31.10 6.10 -36.47
CA VAL A 68 -29.83 6.26 -37.17
C VAL A 68 -28.94 7.30 -36.46
N GLN A 69 -29.52 8.42 -36.02
CA GLN A 69 -28.79 9.44 -35.26
C GLN A 69 -28.30 8.91 -33.91
N GLU A 70 -29.11 8.14 -33.20
CA GLU A 70 -28.72 7.50 -31.93
C GLU A 70 -27.59 6.49 -32.12
N ILE A 71 -27.68 5.63 -33.14
CA ILE A 71 -26.63 4.67 -33.48
C ILE A 71 -25.31 5.39 -33.82
N ALA A 72 -25.38 6.51 -34.56
CA ALA A 72 -24.21 7.31 -34.89
C ALA A 72 -23.53 7.87 -33.62
N LYS A 73 -24.31 8.42 -32.68
CA LYS A 73 -23.80 8.92 -31.39
C LYS A 73 -23.18 7.80 -30.56
N LEU A 74 -23.86 6.67 -30.44
CA LEU A 74 -23.34 5.50 -29.70
C LEU A 74 -22.01 5.01 -30.30
N ARG A 75 -21.87 5.03 -31.63
CA ARG A 75 -20.63 4.66 -32.29
C ARG A 75 -19.50 5.64 -32.00
N GLU A 76 -19.80 6.94 -31.95
CA GLU A 76 -18.82 7.96 -31.58
C GLU A 76 -18.34 7.75 -30.14
N ASP A 77 -19.27 7.55 -29.20
CA ASP A 77 -18.95 7.32 -27.79
C ASP A 77 -18.16 6.02 -27.59
N PHE A 78 -18.51 4.96 -28.32
CA PHE A 78 -17.75 3.71 -28.32
C PHE A 78 -16.31 3.92 -28.81
N ASN A 79 -16.11 4.68 -29.88
CA ASN A 79 -14.77 4.98 -30.39
C ASN A 79 -13.95 5.81 -29.39
N LYS A 80 -14.56 6.77 -28.69
CA LYS A 80 -13.91 7.51 -27.59
C LYS A 80 -13.48 6.56 -26.48
N MET A 81 -14.35 5.63 -26.08
CA MET A 81 -14.05 4.64 -25.06
C MET A 81 -12.89 3.72 -25.47
N LEU A 82 -12.86 3.25 -26.72
CA LEU A 82 -11.74 2.46 -27.24
C LEU A 82 -10.42 3.23 -27.17
N SER A 83 -10.43 4.53 -27.51
CA SER A 83 -9.24 5.37 -27.40
C SER A 83 -8.73 5.46 -25.95
N VAL A 84 -9.64 5.60 -24.98
CA VAL A 84 -9.26 5.62 -23.55
C VAL A 84 -8.69 4.27 -23.12
N ILE A 85 -9.26 3.15 -23.56
CA ILE A 85 -8.75 1.81 -23.24
C ILE A 85 -7.31 1.64 -23.74
N VAL A 86 -7.00 2.08 -24.96
CA VAL A 86 -5.63 2.03 -25.51
C VAL A 86 -4.66 2.87 -24.69
N GLN A 87 -5.07 4.06 -24.24
CA GLN A 87 -4.24 4.91 -23.37
C GLN A 87 -3.96 4.23 -22.03
N ILE A 88 -4.98 3.65 -21.40
CA ILE A 88 -4.83 2.91 -20.14
C ILE A 88 -3.87 1.73 -20.31
N GLN A 89 -3.97 0.98 -21.41
CA GLN A 89 -3.06 -0.14 -21.68
C GLN A 89 -1.60 0.31 -21.78
N GLU A 90 -1.34 1.45 -22.42
CA GLU A 90 0.00 2.02 -22.53
C GLU A 90 0.54 2.53 -21.18
N GLU A 91 -0.29 3.17 -20.37
CA GLU A 91 0.09 3.57 -19.01
C GLU A 91 0.39 2.37 -18.11
N GLN A 92 -0.43 1.31 -18.19
CA GLN A 92 -0.20 0.07 -17.46
C GLN A 92 1.12 -0.61 -17.86
N ARG A 93 1.49 -0.54 -19.14
CA ARG A 93 2.78 -1.04 -19.63
C ARG A 93 3.95 -0.26 -19.02
N LYS A 94 3.90 1.08 -19.06
CA LYS A 94 4.94 1.93 -18.46
C LYS A 94 5.06 1.73 -16.95
N LEU A 95 3.93 1.56 -16.28
CA LEU A 95 3.88 1.29 -14.85
C LEU A 95 4.58 -0.03 -14.53
N ARG A 96 4.30 -1.09 -15.29
CA ARG A 96 4.98 -2.39 -15.15
C ARG A 96 6.49 -2.29 -15.29
N GLU A 97 6.97 -1.60 -16.34
CA GLU A 97 8.41 -1.37 -16.53
C GLU A 97 9.04 -0.58 -15.36
N SER A 98 8.29 0.37 -14.79
CA SER A 98 8.75 1.10 -13.61
C SER A 98 8.85 0.21 -12.37
N TYR A 99 7.88 -0.68 -12.17
CA TYR A 99 7.91 -1.67 -11.08
C TYR A 99 9.09 -2.63 -11.21
N GLU A 100 9.34 -3.16 -12.41
CA GLU A 100 10.49 -4.05 -12.66
C GLU A 100 11.84 -3.36 -12.39
N ARG A 101 11.95 -2.06 -12.69
CA ARG A 101 13.14 -1.27 -12.32
C ARG A 101 13.27 -1.13 -10.81
N LEU A 102 12.17 -0.82 -10.12
CA LEU A 102 12.16 -0.64 -8.67
C LEU A 102 12.55 -1.94 -7.95
N GLU A 103 12.04 -3.08 -8.41
CA GLU A 103 12.38 -4.41 -7.88
C GLU A 103 13.90 -4.66 -7.90
N LYS A 104 14.56 -4.40 -9.05
CA LYS A 104 16.02 -4.50 -9.16
C LYS A 104 16.78 -3.55 -8.22
N TYR A 105 16.26 -2.33 -8.02
CA TYR A 105 16.87 -1.40 -7.07
C TYR A 105 16.76 -1.92 -5.63
N VAL A 106 15.61 -2.48 -5.26
CA VAL A 106 15.41 -3.07 -3.92
C VAL A 106 16.35 -4.26 -3.70
N GLU A 107 16.47 -5.18 -4.67
CA GLU A 107 17.42 -6.30 -4.59
C GLU A 107 18.86 -5.80 -4.36
N SER A 108 19.28 -4.77 -5.10
CA SER A 108 20.63 -4.19 -4.96
C SER A 108 20.87 -3.57 -3.58
N LEU A 109 19.82 -2.99 -2.98
CA LEU A 109 19.87 -2.39 -1.66
C LEU A 109 19.96 -3.47 -0.58
N GLU A 110 19.16 -4.52 -0.68
CA GLU A 110 19.21 -5.67 0.23
C GLU A 110 20.60 -6.31 0.24
N GLU A 111 21.21 -6.53 -0.92
CA GLU A 111 22.58 -7.01 -1.01
C GLU A 111 23.60 -6.06 -0.35
N SER A 112 23.43 -4.75 -0.55
CA SER A 112 24.31 -3.75 0.04
C SER A 112 24.21 -3.73 1.57
N GLN A 113 22.99 -3.93 2.10
CA GLN A 113 22.74 -4.00 3.53
C GLN A 113 23.42 -5.23 4.15
N ILE A 114 23.29 -6.40 3.52
CA ILE A 114 23.98 -7.62 3.96
C ILE A 114 25.50 -7.42 3.99
N ARG A 115 26.07 -6.73 3.00
CA ARG A 115 27.52 -6.41 2.99
C ARG A 115 27.90 -5.47 4.12
N LEU A 116 27.10 -4.44 4.37
CA LEU A 116 27.33 -3.49 5.47
C LEU A 116 27.27 -4.17 6.83
N GLU A 117 26.28 -5.03 7.07
CA GLU A 117 26.15 -5.79 8.32
C GLU A 117 27.39 -6.65 8.58
N LYS A 118 27.92 -7.34 7.55
CA LYS A 118 29.16 -8.10 7.66
C LYS A 118 30.36 -7.22 8.02
N HIS A 119 30.48 -6.05 7.39
CA HIS A 119 31.55 -5.10 7.71
C HIS A 119 31.43 -4.56 9.14
N MET A 120 30.22 -4.28 9.62
CA MET A 120 29.99 -3.83 11.01
C MET A 120 30.43 -4.88 12.01
N VAL A 121 30.05 -6.16 11.81
CA VAL A 121 30.48 -7.25 12.68
C VAL A 121 32.01 -7.40 12.69
N SER A 122 32.67 -7.24 11.54
CA SER A 122 34.13 -7.25 11.47
C SER A 122 34.74 -6.07 12.23
N LEU A 123 34.21 -4.86 12.03
CA LEU A 123 34.71 -3.66 12.67
C LEU A 123 34.55 -3.71 14.19
N GLU A 124 33.44 -4.22 14.69
CA GLU A 124 33.22 -4.44 16.13
C GLU A 124 34.27 -5.39 16.72
N LYS A 125 34.62 -6.46 15.99
CA LYS A 125 35.67 -7.39 16.41
C LYS A 125 37.05 -6.74 16.43
N ASP A 126 37.36 -5.96 15.40
CA ASP A 126 38.65 -5.26 15.28
C ASP A 126 38.79 -4.19 16.38
N LEU A 127 37.72 -3.45 16.68
CA LEU A 127 37.69 -2.49 17.79
C LEU A 127 37.91 -3.17 19.14
N LYS A 128 37.20 -4.26 19.44
CA LYS A 128 37.42 -5.03 20.69
C LYS A 128 38.86 -5.52 20.82
N SER A 129 39.46 -5.97 19.71
CA SER A 129 40.86 -6.40 19.68
C SER A 129 41.82 -5.24 19.97
N LEU A 130 41.57 -4.07 19.37
CA LEU A 130 42.35 -2.85 19.59
C LEU A 130 42.22 -2.35 21.04
N GLU A 131 41.00 -2.28 21.58
CA GLU A 131 40.75 -1.93 22.98
C GLU A 131 41.53 -2.84 23.92
N GLY A 132 41.52 -4.15 23.66
CA GLY A 132 42.29 -5.12 24.44
C GLY A 132 43.80 -4.91 24.34
N ALA A 133 44.33 -4.64 23.13
CA ALA A 133 45.75 -4.36 22.93
C ALA A 133 46.18 -3.07 23.64
N MET A 134 45.34 -2.04 23.56
CA MET A 134 45.53 -0.76 24.21
C MET A 134 45.59 -0.90 25.73
N LEU A 135 44.60 -1.55 26.34
CA LEU A 135 44.58 -1.78 27.79
C LEU A 135 45.82 -2.53 28.29
N ARG A 136 46.31 -3.52 27.53
CA ARG A 136 47.54 -4.24 27.88
C ARG A 136 48.76 -3.32 27.82
N GLY A 137 48.95 -2.61 26.70
CA GLY A 137 50.09 -1.70 26.54
C GLY A 137 50.13 -0.65 27.65
N PHE A 138 48.98 -0.09 28.02
CA PHE A 138 48.90 0.88 29.10
C PHE A 138 49.09 0.28 30.49
N ALA A 139 48.60 -0.93 30.76
CA ALA A 139 48.88 -1.60 32.01
C ALA A 139 50.38 -1.83 32.21
N ASP A 140 51.10 -2.21 31.15
CA ASP A 140 52.56 -2.35 31.22
C ASP A 140 53.27 -1.01 31.40
N MET A 141 52.82 0.06 30.72
CA MET A 141 53.39 1.41 30.90
C MET A 141 53.12 2.02 32.28
N SER A 142 51.96 1.75 32.89
CA SER A 142 51.60 2.28 34.21
C SER A 142 52.63 1.93 35.29
N LYS A 143 53.21 0.72 35.21
CA LYS A 143 54.28 0.24 36.10
C LYS A 143 55.55 1.08 36.02
N PHE A 144 55.86 1.64 34.85
CA PHE A 144 57.04 2.49 34.65
C PHE A 144 56.77 3.95 35.01
N ALA A 145 55.52 4.40 34.88
CA ALA A 145 55.10 5.77 35.21
C ALA A 145 54.87 6.00 36.72
N GLY A 146 54.89 4.93 37.54
CA GLY A 146 54.69 5.02 38.99
C GLY A 146 53.25 5.30 39.41
N ILE A 147 52.27 5.11 38.51
CA ILE A 147 50.84 5.26 38.79
C ILE A 147 50.15 3.90 38.83
N THR A 148 49.04 3.82 39.57
CA THR A 148 48.24 2.59 39.62
C THR A 148 47.45 2.38 38.32
N PHE A 149 47.12 1.13 38.00
CA PHE A 149 46.30 0.82 36.82
C PHE A 149 44.90 1.45 36.95
N GLU A 150 44.32 1.49 38.15
CA GLU A 150 43.02 2.12 38.39
C GLU A 150 43.08 3.64 38.16
N GLU A 151 44.16 4.29 38.58
CA GLU A 151 44.38 5.73 38.36
C GLU A 151 44.56 6.06 36.87
N PHE A 152 45.35 5.25 36.16
CA PHE A 152 45.49 5.37 34.71
C PHE A 152 44.14 5.24 34.00
N VAL A 153 43.40 4.16 34.29
CA VAL A 153 42.10 3.88 33.67
C VAL A 153 41.11 5.01 33.94
N ARG A 154 41.13 5.58 35.14
CA ARG A 154 40.25 6.69 35.51
C ARG A 154 40.54 7.96 34.71
N GLY A 155 41.83 8.32 34.56
CA GLY A 155 42.23 9.45 33.73
C GLY A 155 41.89 9.24 32.25
N PHE A 156 42.17 8.04 31.74
CA PHE A 156 41.84 7.66 30.37
C PHE A 156 40.33 7.72 30.09
N LEU A 157 39.50 7.12 30.95
CA LEU A 157 38.05 7.15 30.81
C LEU A 157 37.49 8.57 30.94
N THR A 158 38.06 9.41 31.81
CA THR A 158 37.63 10.80 31.94
C THR A 158 37.77 11.53 30.60
N GLU A 159 38.93 11.41 29.96
CA GLU A 159 39.16 12.04 28.66
C GLU A 159 38.28 11.43 27.55
N ALA A 160 38.14 10.10 27.53
CA ALA A 160 37.31 9.41 26.54
C ALA A 160 35.83 9.82 26.63
N LEU A 161 35.28 9.87 27.85
CA LEU A 161 33.88 10.25 28.09
C LEU A 161 33.63 11.75 27.84
N ARG A 162 34.61 12.62 28.09
CA ARG A 162 34.51 14.04 27.71
C ARG A 162 34.43 14.19 26.20
N ARG A 163 35.32 13.54 25.46
CA ARG A 163 35.34 13.60 23.99
C ARG A 163 34.08 13.04 23.35
N SER A 164 33.48 12.01 23.94
CA SER A 164 32.19 11.47 23.48
C SER A 164 30.98 12.31 23.92
N GLY A 165 31.17 13.35 24.73
CA GLY A 165 30.09 14.16 25.30
C GLY A 165 29.27 13.45 26.38
N GLU A 166 29.76 12.30 26.88
CA GLU A 166 29.10 11.53 27.93
C GLU A 166 29.26 12.16 29.32
N ILE A 167 30.29 12.98 29.55
CA ILE A 167 30.45 13.79 30.77
C ILE A 167 30.80 15.24 30.40
N PRO A 168 30.42 16.24 31.22
CA PRO A 168 30.69 17.66 30.94
C PRO A 168 32.18 17.99 30.82
N GLU A 169 32.51 19.04 30.06
CA GLU A 169 33.85 19.64 30.07
C GLU A 169 34.20 20.10 31.51
N GLY A 170 35.33 19.61 32.03
CA GLY A 170 35.77 19.86 33.42
C GLY A 170 35.33 18.82 34.45
N ALA A 171 34.40 17.91 34.13
CA ALA A 171 34.04 16.81 35.03
C ALA A 171 35.14 15.74 35.08
N GLU A 172 35.48 15.23 36.27
CA GLU A 172 36.50 14.19 36.44
C GLU A 172 35.94 12.98 37.17
N LEU A 173 36.23 11.79 36.65
CA LEU A 173 35.99 10.57 37.40
C LEU A 173 36.93 10.57 38.60
N LYS A 174 36.41 10.20 39.78
CA LYS A 174 37.19 10.16 41.03
C LYS A 174 37.05 8.83 41.77
N LYS A 175 38.01 8.56 42.65
CA LYS A 175 37.88 7.54 43.70
C LYS A 175 36.97 8.10 44.80
N THR A 176 36.08 7.30 45.35
CA THR A 176 35.27 7.74 46.49
C THR A 176 34.93 6.61 47.44
N MET A 177 34.49 6.96 48.65
CA MET A 177 33.95 6.04 49.65
C MET A 177 32.46 6.33 49.81
N ILE A 178 31.61 5.33 49.58
CA ILE A 178 30.16 5.42 49.77
C ILE A 178 29.75 4.28 50.68
N ASP A 179 29.17 4.61 51.84
CA ASP A 179 28.66 3.66 52.83
C ASP A 179 29.67 2.56 53.22
N GLY A 180 30.95 2.96 53.34
CA GLY A 180 32.06 2.08 53.72
C GLY A 180 32.64 1.26 52.57
N GLU A 181 32.09 1.36 51.36
CA GLU A 181 32.61 0.70 50.16
C GLU A 181 33.43 1.67 49.30
N GLU A 182 34.60 1.22 48.87
CA GLU A 182 35.46 1.96 47.96
C GLU A 182 34.99 1.81 46.51
N ILE A 183 34.80 2.90 45.79
CA ILE A 183 34.42 2.90 44.37
C ILE A 183 35.58 3.45 43.55
N ASN A 184 36.07 2.66 42.59
CA ASN A 184 37.25 3.04 41.80
C ASN A 184 36.94 4.15 40.79
N ILE A 185 35.75 4.18 40.21
CA ILE A 185 35.31 5.18 39.23
C ILE A 185 33.97 5.74 39.68
N PHE A 186 33.91 7.03 39.99
CA PHE A 186 32.67 7.69 40.39
C PHE A 186 32.54 9.08 39.77
N LEU A 187 31.34 9.41 39.31
CA LEU A 187 30.89 10.76 39.00
C LEU A 187 29.43 10.90 39.43
N GLU A 188 29.08 12.05 39.99
CA GLU A 188 27.73 12.28 40.53
C GLU A 188 26.75 12.72 39.44
N ASP A 189 27.20 13.58 38.52
CA ASP A 189 26.39 14.03 37.38
C ASP A 189 27.20 14.07 36.07
N PRO A 190 26.89 13.22 35.08
CA PRO A 190 25.94 12.10 35.19
C PRO A 190 26.42 11.05 36.20
N LEU A 191 25.47 10.34 36.80
CA LEU A 191 25.77 9.35 37.83
C LEU A 191 26.45 8.12 37.21
N ILE A 192 27.74 7.97 37.48
CA ILE A 192 28.58 6.87 36.96
C ILE A 192 29.19 6.14 38.13
N VAL A 193 29.16 4.82 38.07
CA VAL A 193 29.84 3.91 39.00
C VAL A 193 30.63 2.91 38.19
N GLY A 194 31.89 2.72 38.54
CA GLY A 194 32.70 1.70 37.91
C GLY A 194 33.76 1.09 38.81
N GLU A 195 34.13 -0.12 38.42
CA GLU A 195 35.14 -0.94 39.07
C GLU A 195 36.23 -1.28 38.05
N VAL A 196 37.48 -1.27 38.52
CA VAL A 196 38.64 -1.66 37.73
C VAL A 196 39.33 -2.81 38.46
N THR A 197 39.54 -3.92 37.77
CA THR A 197 40.23 -5.09 38.33
C THR A 197 41.31 -5.60 37.38
N ALA A 198 42.47 -5.98 37.94
CA ALA A 198 43.58 -6.50 37.16
C ALA A 198 43.33 -7.94 36.66
N SER A 199 42.56 -8.73 37.40
CA SER A 199 42.27 -10.12 37.06
C SER A 199 40.87 -10.53 37.53
N ALA A 200 40.08 -11.16 36.65
CA ALA A 200 38.82 -11.80 37.00
C ALA A 200 38.96 -13.32 36.96
N GLU A 201 39.04 -13.92 38.15
CA GLU A 201 39.07 -15.37 38.33
C GLU A 201 37.67 -15.98 38.51
N SER A 202 36.66 -15.16 38.80
CA SER A 202 35.26 -15.55 38.96
C SER A 202 34.32 -14.41 38.61
N VAL A 203 33.02 -14.70 38.51
CA VAL A 203 31.95 -13.69 38.33
C VAL A 203 31.80 -12.74 39.53
N SER A 204 32.55 -12.93 40.62
CA SER A 204 32.47 -12.06 41.79
C SER A 204 32.80 -10.60 41.47
N GLU A 205 33.67 -10.34 40.49
CA GLU A 205 34.07 -8.97 40.11
C GLU A 205 32.88 -8.14 39.59
N ILE A 206 32.02 -8.72 38.74
CA ILE A 206 30.80 -8.02 38.30
C ILE A 206 29.76 -7.91 39.42
N MET A 207 29.67 -8.91 40.31
CA MET A 207 28.78 -8.84 41.45
C MET A 207 29.17 -7.74 42.45
N LYS A 208 30.47 -7.50 42.66
CA LYS A 208 30.98 -6.37 43.46
C LYS A 208 30.53 -5.03 42.87
N LEU A 209 30.69 -4.84 41.55
CA LEU A 209 30.22 -3.64 40.88
C LEU A 209 28.71 -3.44 41.06
N LEU A 210 27.91 -4.49 40.84
CA LEU A 210 26.46 -4.41 40.98
C LEU A 210 26.04 -4.04 42.42
N LYS A 211 26.68 -4.64 43.44
CA LYS A 211 26.45 -4.27 44.84
C LYS A 211 26.74 -2.79 45.08
N LYS A 212 27.88 -2.28 44.59
CA LYS A 212 28.26 -0.86 44.71
C LYS A 212 27.28 0.05 43.97
N ALA A 213 26.86 -0.33 42.77
CA ALA A 213 25.88 0.41 41.98
C ALA A 213 24.53 0.54 42.71
N GLU A 214 24.06 -0.51 43.39
CA GLU A 214 22.83 -0.44 44.20
C GLU A 214 22.98 0.49 45.41
N LEU A 215 24.14 0.50 46.08
CA LEU A 215 24.40 1.46 47.17
C LEU A 215 24.37 2.91 46.66
N VAL A 216 25.04 3.17 45.54
CA VAL A 216 25.02 4.51 44.92
C VAL A 216 23.61 4.88 44.47
N LYS A 217 22.87 3.95 43.85
CA LYS A 217 21.49 4.17 43.44
C LYS A 217 20.61 4.54 44.62
N ALA A 218 20.73 3.84 45.76
CA ALA A 218 19.98 4.15 46.97
C ALA A 218 20.30 5.55 47.50
N ARG A 219 21.59 5.93 47.50
CA ARG A 219 22.05 7.23 47.99
C ARG A 219 21.60 8.41 47.12
N TYR A 220 21.66 8.26 45.79
CA TYR A 220 21.38 9.36 44.85
C TYR A 220 20.01 9.26 44.17
N SER A 221 19.23 8.21 44.46
CA SER A 221 17.90 7.96 43.90
C SER A 221 17.85 8.01 42.36
N LYS A 222 18.95 7.65 41.70
CA LYS A 222 19.13 7.66 40.24
C LYS A 222 19.86 6.40 39.83
N GLU A 223 19.48 5.82 38.70
CA GLU A 223 20.17 4.65 38.15
C GLU A 223 21.58 5.07 37.66
N PRO A 224 22.66 4.49 38.20
CA PRO A 224 24.00 4.82 37.74
C PRO A 224 24.32 4.11 36.43
N LYS A 225 25.09 4.77 35.57
CA LYS A 225 25.80 4.08 34.49
C LYS A 225 26.89 3.21 35.08
N LYS A 226 26.87 1.91 34.76
CA LYS A 226 27.77 0.90 35.34
C LYS A 226 28.91 0.59 34.37
N ILE A 227 30.15 0.68 34.83
CA ILE A 227 31.35 0.41 34.03
C ILE A 227 32.21 -0.63 34.74
N LEU A 228 32.54 -1.74 34.07
CA LEU A 228 33.48 -2.73 34.57
C LEU A 228 34.66 -2.83 33.62
N ILE A 229 35.87 -2.63 34.15
CA ILE A 229 37.11 -2.83 33.41
C ILE A 229 37.89 -3.96 34.04
N VAL A 230 38.17 -5.00 33.26
CA VAL A 230 38.93 -6.18 33.67
C VAL A 230 40.17 -6.27 32.79
N LEU A 231 41.37 -6.21 33.36
CA LEU A 231 42.58 -6.29 32.53
C LEU A 231 42.78 -7.71 31.98
N THR A 232 42.60 -8.75 32.80
CA THR A 232 42.73 -10.15 32.39
C THR A 232 41.58 -11.00 32.93
N ALA A 233 40.99 -11.89 32.12
CA ALA A 233 39.94 -12.80 32.55
C ALA A 233 40.13 -14.19 31.95
N ARG A 234 39.73 -15.25 32.67
CA ARG A 234 39.68 -16.60 32.08
C ARG A 234 38.56 -16.70 31.04
N LYS A 235 38.71 -17.51 29.99
CA LYS A 235 37.74 -17.60 28.88
C LYS A 235 36.33 -18.03 29.29
N ASP A 236 36.22 -18.98 30.20
CA ASP A 236 34.97 -19.41 30.82
C ASP A 236 34.33 -18.28 31.62
N VAL A 237 35.12 -17.62 32.48
CA VAL A 237 34.68 -16.50 33.33
C VAL A 237 34.27 -15.29 32.49
N ALA A 238 35.04 -14.94 31.46
CA ALA A 238 34.78 -13.81 30.58
C ALA A 238 33.41 -13.95 29.91
N LYS A 239 33.06 -15.14 29.41
CA LYS A 239 31.74 -15.41 28.81
C LYS A 239 30.60 -15.22 29.80
N GLU A 240 30.77 -15.66 31.04
CA GLU A 240 29.76 -15.49 32.08
C GLU A 240 29.60 -14.02 32.47
N ILE A 241 30.71 -13.29 32.66
CA ILE A 241 30.70 -11.85 32.95
C ILE A 241 30.06 -11.07 31.79
N GLU A 242 30.37 -11.41 30.53
CA GLU A 242 29.75 -10.79 29.34
C GLU A 242 28.23 -10.98 29.33
N LYS A 243 27.76 -12.19 29.64
CA LYS A 243 26.33 -12.50 29.73
C LYS A 243 25.65 -11.64 30.80
N ILE A 244 26.21 -11.61 32.02
CA ILE A 244 25.66 -10.84 33.13
C ILE A 244 25.72 -9.34 32.82
N ALA A 245 26.81 -8.85 32.22
CA ALA A 245 26.97 -7.46 31.85
C ALA A 245 25.89 -7.02 30.85
N LYS A 246 25.57 -7.86 29.86
CA LYS A 246 24.49 -7.59 28.91
C LYS A 246 23.12 -7.55 29.58
N GLU A 247 22.82 -8.51 30.45
CA GLU A 247 21.55 -8.59 31.18
C GLU A 247 21.35 -7.45 32.18
N ARG A 248 22.44 -6.88 32.71
CA ARG A 248 22.43 -5.84 33.75
C ARG A 248 22.88 -4.47 33.27
N GLU A 249 22.99 -4.28 31.95
CA GLU A 249 23.38 -3.03 31.28
C GLU A 249 24.71 -2.45 31.81
N VAL A 250 25.71 -3.31 31.99
CA VAL A 250 27.06 -2.93 32.40
C VAL A 250 27.94 -2.75 31.16
N LYS A 251 28.59 -1.59 31.04
CA LYS A 251 29.65 -1.37 30.04
C LYS A 251 30.90 -2.12 30.47
N LEU A 252 31.10 -3.30 29.90
CA LEU A 252 32.23 -4.19 30.19
C LEU A 252 33.36 -3.99 29.17
N VAL A 253 34.58 -3.86 29.67
CA VAL A 253 35.80 -3.92 28.85
C VAL A 253 36.74 -4.96 29.43
N ILE A 254 37.16 -5.93 28.62
CA ILE A 254 38.14 -6.95 29.02
C ILE A 254 39.42 -6.77 28.20
N GLY A 255 40.55 -6.53 28.87
CA GLY A 255 41.84 -6.32 28.24
C GLY A 255 42.40 -7.57 27.56
N LYS A 256 42.42 -8.72 28.26
CA LYS A 256 42.93 -10.00 27.76
C LYS A 256 42.08 -11.15 28.26
N ILE A 257 41.69 -12.03 27.35
CA ILE A 257 41.12 -13.33 27.71
C ILE A 257 42.24 -14.37 27.66
N VAL A 258 42.40 -15.11 28.75
CA VAL A 258 43.38 -16.20 28.90
C VAL A 258 42.66 -17.54 29.08
N GLY A 259 43.21 -18.61 28.52
CA GLY A 259 42.61 -19.95 28.58
C GLY A 259 41.98 -20.43 27.28
#